data_AF-A0A7S2G6Q1-F1
#
_entry.id   AF-A0A7S2G6Q1-F1
#
_cell.length_a   1.000
_cell.length_b   1.000
_cell.length_c   1.000
_cell.angle_alpha   90.00
_cell.angle_beta   90.00
_cell.angle_gamma   90.00
#
_symmetry.space_group_name_H-M   'P 1'
#
loop_
_entity.id
_entity.type
_entity.pdbx_description
1 polymer ?
#
loop_
_entity_poly.entity_id
_entity_poly.type
_entity_poly.pdbx_seq_one_letter_code
_entity_poly.pdbx_strand_id
1 'polypeptide(L)'
;AQDHDFIDKQCITYFINCAGHQIPNFNEDRCPHMTFFWDDEDDFQLFDKQGVVVEQIVSFIDEALLKGETVLIYSMQGISRCTACASAYLMAKYEWGMDKCMEFIYFQGRCMAEMRPNDGFLMQLANLDWVLQRKRLKKSKSLSAASKQRQQAHSRNKLMDWDVASLEEHNEYVMSLEASKSRARQRQALASASAPQRNVQPREERGRGGEYEDW
;
A
#
# COMPACT_ATOMS: atom_id res chain seq x y z
N ALA A 1 3.79 -9.95 6.50
CA ALA A 1 4.64 -9.39 5.43
C ALA A 1 5.83 -10.27 5.03
N GLN A 2 5.99 -11.48 5.57
CA GLN A 2 7.10 -12.39 5.23
C GLN A 2 6.62 -13.62 4.43
N ASP A 3 5.35 -13.67 4.08
CA ASP A 3 4.75 -14.73 3.29
C ASP A 3 4.87 -14.39 1.80
N HIS A 4 5.83 -15.02 1.12
CA HIS A 4 6.11 -14.82 -0.30
C HIS A 4 4.89 -15.18 -1.17
N ASP A 5 4.19 -16.27 -0.83
CA ASP A 5 3.05 -16.74 -1.61
C ASP A 5 1.89 -15.75 -1.54
N PHE A 6 1.62 -15.19 -0.36
CA PHE A 6 0.59 -14.15 -0.21
C PHE A 6 0.96 -12.88 -1.00
N ILE A 7 2.22 -12.45 -0.92
CA ILE A 7 2.70 -11.24 -1.59
C ILE A 7 2.58 -11.37 -3.11
N ASP A 8 3.01 -12.50 -3.67
CA ASP A 8 2.96 -12.74 -5.11
C ASP A 8 1.52 -12.92 -5.64
N LYS A 9 0.64 -13.51 -4.82
CA LYS A 9 -0.79 -13.66 -5.12
C LYS A 9 -1.51 -12.31 -5.15
N GLN A 10 -1.23 -11.43 -4.18
CA GLN A 10 -1.84 -10.11 -4.06
C GLN A 10 -1.14 -9.02 -4.90
N CYS A 11 -0.11 -9.40 -5.68
CA CYS A 11 0.68 -8.50 -6.51
C CYS A 11 1.20 -7.27 -5.73
N ILE A 12 1.60 -7.49 -4.48
CA ILE A 12 2.13 -6.42 -3.61
C ILE A 12 3.55 -6.09 -4.07
N THR A 13 3.80 -4.81 -4.38
CA THR A 13 5.11 -4.34 -4.84
C THR A 13 5.66 -3.18 -4.03
N TYR A 14 4.84 -2.52 -3.19
CA TYR A 14 5.25 -1.45 -2.28
C TYR A 14 4.97 -1.82 -0.82
N PHE A 15 5.85 -1.42 0.07
CA PHE A 15 5.80 -1.81 1.47
C PHE A 15 5.93 -0.61 2.40
N ILE A 16 4.97 -0.44 3.30
CA ILE A 16 5.09 0.45 4.46
C ILE A 16 5.25 -0.41 5.70
N ASN A 17 6.44 -0.39 6.27
CA ASN A 17 6.77 -1.09 7.51
C ASN A 17 6.62 -0.13 8.68
N CYS A 18 5.58 -0.27 9.48
CA CYS A 18 5.35 0.57 10.67
C CYS A 18 6.05 0.04 11.93
N ALA A 19 6.87 -1.01 11.84
CA ALA A 19 7.48 -1.70 12.96
C ALA A 19 8.95 -2.04 12.68
N GLY A 20 9.71 -1.09 12.13
CA GLY A 20 11.09 -1.31 11.69
C GLY A 20 12.06 -1.79 12.77
N HIS A 21 11.76 -1.55 14.05
CA HIS A 21 12.54 -2.09 15.16
C HIS A 21 12.32 -3.59 15.38
N GLN A 22 11.12 -4.11 15.05
CA GLN A 22 10.72 -5.48 15.34
C GLN A 22 10.70 -6.37 14.10
N ILE A 23 10.42 -5.81 12.92
CA ILE A 23 10.26 -6.56 11.68
C ILE A 23 11.21 -5.99 10.61
N PRO A 24 12.10 -6.82 10.02
CA PRO A 24 12.92 -6.39 8.89
C PRO A 24 12.09 -6.21 7.62
N ASN A 25 12.57 -5.36 6.72
CA ASN A 25 11.96 -5.16 5.41
C ASN A 25 12.02 -6.44 4.57
N PHE A 26 10.96 -6.69 3.80
CA PHE A 26 10.85 -7.87 2.94
C PHE A 26 11.40 -7.56 1.56
N ASN A 27 12.37 -8.33 1.05
CA ASN A 27 12.97 -8.09 -0.27
C ASN A 27 13.39 -6.61 -0.49
N GLU A 28 14.08 -6.04 0.49
CA GLU A 28 14.47 -4.61 0.51
C GLU A 28 15.23 -4.17 -0.76
N ASP A 29 16.00 -5.08 -1.37
CA ASP A 29 16.76 -4.81 -2.59
C ASP A 29 15.92 -4.72 -3.87
N ARG A 30 14.66 -5.19 -3.84
CA ARG A 30 13.83 -5.36 -5.05
C ARG A 30 12.57 -4.54 -5.05
N CYS A 31 12.07 -4.15 -3.88
CA CYS A 31 10.80 -3.46 -3.74
C CYS A 31 11.00 -2.14 -3.00
N PRO A 32 10.30 -1.06 -3.39
CA PRO A 32 10.30 0.18 -2.63
C PRO A 32 9.74 -0.01 -1.21
N HIS A 33 10.43 0.56 -0.23
CA HIS A 33 10.05 0.52 1.18
C HIS A 33 9.99 1.92 1.78
N MET A 34 9.02 2.12 2.65
CA MET A 34 8.99 3.21 3.62
C MET A 34 8.92 2.59 5.01
N THR A 35 9.95 2.81 5.82
CA THR A 35 10.08 2.19 7.14
C THR A 35 9.97 3.23 8.23
N PHE A 36 8.99 3.03 9.09
CA PHE A 36 8.85 3.73 10.35
C PHE A 36 9.30 2.85 11.50
N PHE A 37 10.12 3.43 12.36
CA PHE A 37 10.61 2.82 13.59
C PHE A 37 9.71 3.23 14.75
N TRP A 38 8.42 2.91 14.64
CA TRP A 38 7.42 3.28 15.65
C TRP A 38 7.27 2.20 16.71
N ASP A 39 7.32 2.62 17.97
CA ASP A 39 6.89 1.77 19.09
C ASP A 39 5.37 1.78 19.21
N ASP A 40 4.80 0.74 19.82
CA ASP A 40 3.34 0.55 19.95
C ASP A 40 2.81 1.04 21.30
N GLU A 41 3.41 2.10 21.83
CA GLU A 41 3.10 2.67 23.13
C GLU A 41 2.15 3.87 22.99
N ASP A 42 1.31 4.12 23.99
CA ASP A 42 0.31 5.20 23.96
C ASP A 42 0.94 6.60 23.92
N ASP A 43 2.17 6.76 24.42
CA ASP A 43 2.88 8.05 24.44
C ASP A 43 3.79 8.27 23.23
N PHE A 44 3.93 7.27 22.35
CA PHE A 44 4.78 7.37 21.17
C PHE A 44 4.16 8.31 20.13
N GLN A 45 4.92 9.29 19.63
CA GLN A 45 4.43 10.26 18.65
C GLN A 45 4.60 9.75 17.21
N LEU A 46 3.50 9.44 16.53
CA LEU A 46 3.50 8.99 15.12
C LEU A 46 3.59 10.16 14.14
N PHE A 47 2.79 11.20 14.37
CA PHE A 47 2.63 12.31 13.43
C PHE A 47 3.30 13.58 13.94
N ASP A 48 4.16 14.18 13.12
CA ASP A 48 4.77 15.47 13.44
C ASP A 48 3.75 16.61 13.28
N LYS A 49 4.02 17.74 13.94
CA LYS A 49 3.11 18.90 13.94
C LYS A 49 3.05 19.60 12.57
N GLN A 50 4.09 19.45 11.76
CA GLN A 50 4.20 20.07 10.44
C GLN A 50 3.42 19.27 9.39
N GLY A 51 3.17 17.98 9.65
CA GLY A 51 2.46 17.06 8.76
C GLY A 51 3.38 16.35 7.76
N VAL A 52 4.69 16.39 7.97
CA VAL A 52 5.69 15.81 7.06
C VAL A 52 5.52 14.31 6.93
N VAL A 53 5.33 13.59 8.03
CA VAL A 53 5.09 12.14 8.05
C VAL A 53 3.84 11.79 7.25
N VAL A 54 2.77 12.55 7.40
CA VAL A 54 1.52 12.32 6.66
C VAL A 54 1.72 12.58 5.17
N GLU A 55 2.44 13.64 4.80
CA GLU A 55 2.78 13.94 3.41
C GLU A 55 3.65 12.85 2.77
N GLN A 56 4.63 12.31 3.51
CA GLN A 56 5.43 11.16 3.08
C GLN A 56 4.56 9.92 2.82
N ILE A 57 3.66 9.60 3.76
CA ILE A 57 2.71 8.48 3.62
C ILE A 57 1.88 8.64 2.35
N VAL A 58 1.29 9.82 2.15
CA VAL A 58 0.46 10.11 0.97
C VAL A 58 1.26 10.00 -0.32
N SER A 59 2.44 10.61 -0.38
CA SER A 59 3.28 10.60 -1.58
C SER A 59 3.70 9.19 -1.98
N PHE A 60 4.09 8.36 -1.00
CA PHE A 60 4.54 6.99 -1.27
C PHE A 60 3.39 6.10 -1.77
N ILE A 61 2.22 6.20 -1.14
CA ILE A 61 1.05 5.41 -1.57
C ILE A 61 0.56 5.89 -2.93
N ASP A 62 0.48 7.20 -3.16
CA ASP A 62 0.07 7.76 -4.45
C ASP A 62 1.00 7.34 -5.58
N GLU A 63 2.32 7.27 -5.36
CA GLU A 63 3.27 6.81 -6.36
C GLU A 63 2.96 5.38 -6.83
N ALA A 64 2.70 4.47 -5.89
CA ALA A 64 2.34 3.09 -6.20
C ALA A 64 1.00 3.00 -6.95
N LEU A 65 -0.02 3.71 -6.47
CA LEU A 65 -1.34 3.71 -7.07
C LEU A 65 -1.34 4.29 -8.48
N LEU A 66 -0.52 5.32 -8.75
CA LEU A 66 -0.32 5.88 -10.09
C LEU A 66 0.27 4.87 -11.08
N LYS A 67 1.06 3.91 -10.60
CA LYS A 67 1.63 2.82 -11.41
C LYS A 67 0.67 1.62 -11.53
N GLY A 68 -0.49 1.67 -10.88
CA GLY A 68 -1.43 0.54 -10.82
C GLY A 68 -0.91 -0.62 -9.96
N GLU A 69 -0.10 -0.31 -8.96
CA GLU A 69 0.57 -1.25 -8.08
C GLU A 69 -0.06 -1.30 -6.69
N THR A 70 0.16 -2.39 -5.96
CA THR A 70 -0.44 -2.63 -4.64
C THR A 70 0.54 -2.33 -3.51
N VAL A 71 0.07 -1.58 -2.51
CA VAL A 71 0.83 -1.24 -1.30
C VAL A 71 0.38 -2.11 -0.13
N LEU A 72 1.33 -2.72 0.58
CA LEU A 72 1.10 -3.39 1.87
C LEU A 72 1.58 -2.50 3.03
N ILE A 73 0.67 -2.14 3.92
CA ILE A 73 0.97 -1.48 5.19
C ILE A 73 0.92 -2.53 6.29
N TYR A 74 1.98 -2.66 7.08
CA TYR A 74 2.04 -3.67 8.13
C TYR A 74 2.75 -3.18 9.39
N SER A 75 2.47 -3.85 10.50
CA SER A 75 3.12 -3.69 11.80
C SER A 75 3.27 -5.06 12.45
N MET A 76 3.79 -5.14 13.68
CA MET A 76 4.04 -6.42 14.36
C MET A 76 2.80 -7.32 14.43
N GLN A 77 1.70 -6.77 14.94
CA GLN A 77 0.45 -7.52 15.12
C GLN A 77 -0.56 -7.25 14.01
N GLY A 78 -0.30 -6.27 13.14
CA GLY A 78 -1.27 -5.86 12.11
C GLY A 78 -2.51 -5.15 12.68
N ILE A 79 -2.43 -4.60 13.90
CA ILE A 79 -3.58 -4.05 14.63
C ILE A 79 -3.49 -2.52 14.79
N SER A 80 -2.44 -2.00 15.44
CA SER A 80 -2.43 -0.63 15.94
C SER A 80 -1.74 0.35 14.98
N ARG A 81 -0.41 0.28 14.89
CA ARG A 81 0.42 1.22 14.08
C ARG A 81 0.05 1.27 12.59
N CYS A 82 -0.17 0.10 11.97
CA CYS A 82 -0.54 0.05 10.55
C CYS A 82 -1.95 0.61 10.29
N THR A 83 -2.88 0.42 11.21
CA THR A 83 -4.23 1.01 11.14
C THR A 83 -4.16 2.52 11.29
N ALA A 84 -3.32 3.04 12.20
CA ALA A 84 -3.10 4.48 12.31
C ALA A 84 -2.51 5.08 11.02
N CYS A 85 -1.52 4.40 10.41
CA CYS A 85 -0.95 4.81 9.14
C CYS A 85 -2.00 4.84 8.00
N ALA A 86 -2.80 3.77 7.89
CA ALA A 86 -3.87 3.69 6.88
C ALA A 86 -4.92 4.78 7.09
N SER A 87 -5.38 5.01 8.32
CA SER A 87 -6.31 6.09 8.65
C SER A 87 -5.76 7.46 8.29
N ALA A 88 -4.48 7.74 8.58
CA ALA A 88 -3.85 9.00 8.21
C ALA A 88 -3.86 9.25 6.70
N TYR A 89 -3.56 8.22 5.90
CA TYR A 89 -3.67 8.28 4.45
C TYR A 89 -5.10 8.56 4.00
N LEU A 90 -6.08 7.81 4.51
CA LEU A 90 -7.48 7.97 4.13
C LEU A 90 -8.02 9.37 4.44
N MET A 91 -7.70 9.87 5.63
CA MET A 91 -8.06 11.24 6.03
C MET A 91 -7.36 12.27 5.15
N ALA A 92 -6.07 12.13 4.86
CA ALA A 92 -5.33 13.14 4.10
C ALA A 92 -5.71 13.15 2.61
N LYS A 93 -5.73 11.99 1.97
CA LYS A 93 -5.97 11.82 0.53
C LYS A 93 -7.45 11.95 0.18
N TYR A 94 -8.30 11.20 0.88
CA TYR A 94 -9.72 11.13 0.59
C TYR A 94 -10.54 12.05 1.47
N GLU A 95 -9.94 12.91 2.28
CA GLU A 95 -10.67 13.86 3.13
C GLU A 95 -11.78 13.24 3.99
N TRP A 96 -11.63 11.97 4.35
CA TRP A 96 -12.55 11.29 5.26
C TRP A 96 -12.35 11.84 6.68
N GLY A 97 -13.41 11.77 7.49
CA GLY A 97 -13.30 11.98 8.93
C GLY A 97 -12.74 10.73 9.60
N MET A 98 -12.15 10.90 10.78
CA MET A 98 -11.52 9.80 11.53
C MET A 98 -12.50 8.62 11.74
N ASP A 99 -13.73 8.91 12.17
CA ASP A 99 -14.72 7.88 12.47
C ASP A 99 -15.00 6.98 11.25
N LYS A 100 -15.15 7.59 10.07
CA LYS A 100 -15.36 6.88 8.80
C LYS A 100 -14.16 6.02 8.43
N CYS A 101 -12.93 6.52 8.63
CA CYS A 101 -11.72 5.74 8.39
C CYS A 101 -11.66 4.51 9.30
N MET A 102 -11.98 4.69 10.57
CA MET A 102 -11.96 3.61 11.56
C MET A 102 -13.02 2.56 11.26
N GLU A 103 -14.25 2.97 10.94
CA GLU A 103 -15.33 2.07 10.54
C GLU A 103 -14.97 1.30 9.25
N PHE A 104 -14.36 1.99 8.27
CA PHE A 104 -13.93 1.35 7.02
C PHE A 104 -12.92 0.24 7.27
N ILE A 105 -11.87 0.54 8.03
CA ILE A 105 -10.79 -0.42 8.29
C ILE A 105 -11.33 -1.60 9.10
N TYR A 106 -12.18 -1.33 10.10
CA TYR A 106 -12.83 -2.37 10.90
C TYR A 106 -13.70 -3.30 10.04
N PHE A 107 -14.52 -2.74 9.14
CA PHE A 107 -15.41 -3.54 8.28
C PHE A 107 -14.64 -4.34 7.21
N GLN A 108 -13.59 -3.76 6.63
CA GLN A 108 -12.73 -4.45 5.66
C GLN A 108 -11.89 -5.55 6.32
N GLY A 109 -11.51 -5.35 7.58
CA GLY A 109 -10.68 -6.26 8.36
C GLY A 109 -11.35 -7.57 8.77
N ARG A 110 -12.48 -7.97 8.14
CA ARG A 110 -13.43 -9.12 8.30
C ARG A 110 -13.07 -10.34 9.19
N CYS A 111 -11.81 -10.53 9.59
CA CYS A 111 -11.30 -11.57 10.48
C CYS A 111 -10.67 -11.07 11.79
N MET A 112 -10.50 -9.75 12.00
CA MET A 112 -9.80 -9.19 13.18
C MET A 112 -10.69 -8.18 13.91
N ALA A 113 -11.48 -8.67 14.87
CA ALA A 113 -12.37 -7.85 15.71
C ALA A 113 -11.66 -6.77 16.55
N GLU A 114 -10.33 -6.73 16.52
CA GLU A 114 -9.50 -5.84 17.32
C GLU A 114 -8.63 -4.89 16.48
N MET A 115 -8.87 -4.72 15.18
CA MET A 115 -8.14 -3.74 14.35
C MET A 115 -8.43 -2.29 14.76
N ARG A 116 -7.79 -1.86 15.85
CA ARG A 116 -7.94 -0.54 16.47
C ARG A 116 -6.56 -0.06 16.96
N PRO A 117 -6.14 1.18 16.62
CA PRO A 117 -5.00 1.83 17.23
C PRO A 117 -5.14 1.91 18.74
N ASN A 118 -4.00 1.92 19.44
CA ASN A 118 -3.97 2.22 20.86
C ASN A 118 -4.56 3.63 21.15
N ASP A 119 -4.88 3.90 22.42
CA ASP A 119 -5.61 5.13 22.78
C ASP A 119 -4.77 6.39 22.51
N GLY A 120 -3.45 6.28 22.65
CA GLY A 120 -2.51 7.33 22.26
C GLY A 120 -2.61 7.73 20.78
N PHE A 121 -2.63 6.73 19.90
CA PHE A 121 -2.70 6.93 18.46
C PHE A 121 -4.08 7.40 18.02
N LEU A 122 -5.16 6.95 18.69
CA LEU A 122 -6.50 7.49 18.46
C LEU A 122 -6.56 8.98 18.76
N MET A 123 -5.97 9.43 19.86
CA MET A 123 -5.90 10.85 20.19
C MET A 123 -5.10 11.64 19.14
N GLN A 124 -4.00 11.07 18.65
CA GLN A 124 -3.21 11.68 17.57
C GLN A 124 -3.98 11.76 16.24
N LEU A 125 -4.74 10.73 15.88
CA LEU A 125 -5.61 10.71 14.70
C LEU A 125 -6.73 11.75 14.81
N ALA A 126 -7.35 11.89 16.00
CA ALA A 126 -8.39 12.90 16.24
C ALA A 126 -7.82 14.32 16.07
N ASN A 127 -6.62 14.56 16.60
CA ASN A 127 -5.93 15.83 16.39
C ASN A 127 -5.58 16.06 14.91
N LEU A 128 -5.11 15.03 14.20
CA LEU A 128 -4.84 15.10 12.76
C LEU A 128 -6.10 15.46 11.97
N ASP A 129 -7.23 14.79 12.22
CA ASP A 129 -8.51 15.10 11.58
C ASP A 129 -8.87 16.56 11.83
N TRP A 130 -8.84 17.02 13.09
CA TRP A 130 -9.12 18.42 13.43
C TRP A 130 -8.24 19.41 12.65
N VAL A 131 -6.94 19.16 12.57
CA VAL A 131 -6.00 20.00 11.81
C VAL A 131 -6.36 20.01 10.32
N LEU A 132 -6.65 18.84 9.73
CA LEU A 132 -7.00 18.72 8.32
C LEU A 132 -8.34 19.40 8.00
N GLN A 133 -9.37 19.19 8.82
CA GLN A 133 -10.66 19.88 8.67
C GLN A 133 -10.49 21.40 8.75
N ARG A 134 -9.68 21.89 9.70
CA ARG A 134 -9.41 23.33 9.82
C ARG A 134 -8.66 23.89 8.61
N LYS A 135 -7.68 23.15 8.06
CA LYS A 135 -6.98 23.51 6.81
C LYS A 135 -7.99 23.59 5.64
N ARG A 136 -8.90 22.63 5.52
CA ARG A 136 -9.96 22.60 4.50
C ARG A 136 -10.92 23.78 4.62
N LEU A 137 -11.38 24.10 5.82
CA LEU A 137 -12.26 25.25 6.07
C LEU A 137 -11.61 26.58 5.67
N LYS A 138 -10.31 26.75 5.97
CA LYS A 138 -9.55 27.94 5.54
C LYS A 138 -9.47 28.02 4.01
N LYS A 139 -9.15 26.91 3.34
CA LYS A 139 -9.11 26.82 1.86
C LYS A 139 -10.48 27.10 1.23
N SER A 140 -11.57 26.63 1.86
CA SER A 140 -12.92 26.85 1.37
C SER A 140 -13.35 28.32 1.48
N LYS A 141 -12.96 29.02 2.56
CA LYS A 141 -13.28 30.45 2.75
C LYS A 141 -12.74 31.33 1.62
N SER A 142 -11.58 31.00 1.05
CA SER A 142 -10.98 31.71 -0.09
C SER A 142 -11.61 31.38 -1.45
N LEU A 143 -12.54 30.42 -1.55
CA LEU A 143 -13.18 30.06 -2.81
C LEU A 143 -14.43 30.92 -3.12
N SER A 144 -14.77 31.00 -4.41
CA SER A 144 -16.01 31.63 -4.89
C SER A 144 -17.26 30.89 -4.38
N ALA A 145 -18.43 31.54 -4.38
CA ALA A 145 -19.68 30.94 -3.90
C ALA A 145 -20.06 29.64 -4.65
N ALA A 146 -19.84 29.58 -5.97
CA ALA A 146 -20.10 28.39 -6.78
C ALA A 146 -19.15 27.23 -6.44
N SER A 147 -17.87 27.54 -6.18
CA SER A 147 -16.88 26.55 -5.75
C SER A 147 -17.13 26.08 -4.31
N LYS A 148 -17.62 26.96 -3.42
CA LYS A 148 -18.03 26.62 -2.05
C LYS A 148 -19.20 25.64 -2.05
N GLN A 149 -20.20 25.83 -2.90
CA GLN A 149 -21.37 24.95 -2.97
C GLN A 149 -21.00 23.55 -3.49
N ARG A 150 -20.13 23.46 -4.51
CA ARG A 150 -19.57 22.18 -4.98
C ARG A 150 -18.73 21.49 -3.91
N GLN A 151 -17.91 22.24 -3.17
CA GLN A 151 -17.08 21.67 -2.11
C GLN A 151 -17.92 21.22 -0.91
N GLN A 152 -18.96 21.96 -0.52
CA GLN A 152 -19.89 21.56 0.54
C GLN A 152 -20.68 20.30 0.19
N ALA A 153 -21.15 20.17 -1.05
CA ALA A 153 -21.80 18.95 -1.53
C ALA A 153 -20.83 17.76 -1.55
N HIS A 154 -19.59 17.98 -2.00
CA HIS A 154 -18.54 16.97 -1.97
C HIS A 154 -18.21 16.53 -0.54
N SER A 155 -17.99 17.46 0.39
CA SER A 155 -17.72 17.16 1.79
C SER A 155 -18.89 16.45 2.50
N ARG A 156 -20.15 16.79 2.18
CA ARG A 156 -21.33 16.11 2.76
C ARG A 156 -21.39 14.63 2.43
N ASN A 157 -21.20 14.26 1.15
CA ASN A 157 -21.23 12.86 0.73
C ASN A 157 -19.99 12.11 1.25
N LYS A 158 -18.84 12.78 1.36
CA LYS A 158 -17.60 12.16 1.82
C LYS A 158 -17.56 11.88 3.32
N LEU A 159 -18.25 12.70 4.12
CA LEU A 159 -18.30 12.59 5.58
C LEU A 159 -19.35 11.59 6.08
N MET A 160 -20.41 11.33 5.31
CA MET A 160 -21.59 10.57 5.77
C MET A 160 -22.06 9.46 4.82
N ASP A 161 -21.67 9.51 3.54
CA ASP A 161 -22.18 8.56 2.54
C ASP A 161 -21.15 7.46 2.26
N TRP A 162 -21.64 6.23 2.36
CA TRP A 162 -20.97 5.00 2.02
C TRP A 162 -21.40 4.63 0.61
N ASP A 163 -20.78 5.21 -0.42
CA ASP A 163 -21.02 4.72 -1.78
C ASP A 163 -20.24 3.42 -2.00
N VAL A 164 -20.67 2.39 -1.26
CA VAL A 164 -20.08 1.03 -1.23
C VAL A 164 -20.15 0.40 -2.62
N ALA A 165 -21.14 0.77 -3.42
CA ALA A 165 -21.27 0.31 -4.82
C ALA A 165 -20.02 0.64 -5.64
N SER A 166 -19.46 1.84 -5.51
CA SER A 166 -18.24 2.24 -6.22
C SER A 166 -17.00 1.42 -5.81
N LEU A 167 -16.94 0.97 -4.56
CA LEU A 167 -15.81 0.20 -4.04
C LEU A 167 -15.99 -1.30 -4.28
N GLU A 168 -17.22 -1.81 -4.24
CA GLU A 168 -17.55 -3.18 -4.66
C GLU A 168 -17.27 -3.35 -6.15
N GLU A 169 -17.67 -2.40 -7.00
CA GLU A 169 -17.33 -2.41 -8.43
C GLU A 169 -15.81 -2.38 -8.68
N HIS A 170 -15.07 -1.54 -7.94
CA HIS A 170 -13.62 -1.49 -8.08
C HIS A 170 -12.94 -2.76 -7.56
N ASN A 171 -13.41 -3.30 -6.43
CA ASN A 171 -12.85 -4.52 -5.85
C ASN A 171 -13.19 -5.74 -6.72
N GLU A 172 -14.41 -5.84 -7.25
CA GLU A 172 -14.78 -6.86 -8.25
C GLU A 172 -13.93 -6.71 -9.51
N TYR A 173 -13.69 -5.49 -9.98
CA TYR A 173 -12.81 -5.23 -11.11
C TYR A 173 -11.37 -5.68 -10.84
N VAL A 174 -10.78 -5.32 -9.69
CA VAL A 174 -9.43 -5.73 -9.29
C VAL A 174 -9.35 -7.25 -9.14
N MET A 175 -10.33 -7.89 -8.47
CA MET A 175 -10.41 -9.35 -8.35
C MET A 175 -10.54 -10.03 -9.73
N SER A 176 -11.25 -9.43 -10.68
CA SER A 176 -11.36 -9.93 -12.05
C SER A 176 -10.04 -9.83 -12.83
N LEU A 177 -9.27 -8.77 -12.59
CA LEU A 177 -7.95 -8.58 -13.18
C LEU A 177 -6.94 -9.57 -12.60
N GLU A 178 -6.96 -9.78 -11.28
CA GLU A 178 -6.13 -10.77 -10.60
C GLU A 178 -6.43 -12.19 -11.08
N ALA A 179 -7.71 -12.54 -11.21
CA ALA A 179 -8.14 -13.82 -11.77
C ALA A 179 -7.64 -13.98 -13.23
N SER A 180 -7.65 -12.91 -14.02
CA SER A 180 -7.17 -12.90 -15.40
C SER A 180 -5.65 -13.06 -15.49
N LYS A 181 -4.89 -12.35 -14.64
CA LYS A 181 -3.42 -12.47 -14.52
C LYS A 181 -3.02 -13.86 -14.04
N SER A 182 -3.75 -14.43 -13.08
CA SER A 182 -3.55 -15.80 -12.59
C SER A 182 -3.73 -16.85 -13.69
N ARG A 183 -4.81 -16.75 -14.48
CA ARG A 183 -5.04 -17.63 -15.65
C ARG A 183 -3.95 -17.50 -16.71
N ALA A 184 -3.43 -16.29 -16.93
CA ALA A 184 -2.34 -16.05 -17.87
C ALA A 184 -1.03 -16.70 -17.39
N ARG A 185 -0.68 -16.54 -16.11
CA ARG A 185 0.49 -17.20 -15.47
C ARG A 185 0.37 -18.73 -15.57
N GLN A 186 -0.80 -19.30 -15.30
CA GLN A 186 -1.03 -20.74 -15.39
C GLN A 186 -0.90 -21.27 -16.82
N ARG A 187 -1.41 -20.54 -17.82
CA ARG A 187 -1.23 -20.87 -19.24
C ARG A 187 0.24 -20.82 -19.67
N GLN A 188 0.99 -19.82 -19.20
CA GLN A 188 2.40 -19.65 -19.52
C GLN A 188 3.26 -20.75 -18.88
N ALA A 189 2.96 -21.13 -17.64
CA ALA A 189 3.59 -22.27 -16.97
C ALA A 189 3.34 -23.60 -17.70
N LEU A 190 2.08 -23.86 -18.10
CA LEU A 190 1.74 -25.04 -18.90
C LEU A 190 2.45 -25.06 -20.26
N ALA A 191 2.52 -23.91 -20.95
CA ALA A 191 3.24 -23.79 -22.22
C ALA A 191 4.74 -24.09 -22.06
N SER A 192 5.36 -23.58 -20.99
CA SER A 192 6.77 -23.84 -20.67
C SER A 192 7.06 -25.29 -20.29
N ALA A 193 6.12 -25.97 -19.61
CA ALA A 193 6.22 -27.38 -19.28
C ALA A 193 6.05 -28.31 -20.50
N SER A 194 5.33 -27.85 -21.53
CA SER A 194 5.11 -28.59 -22.79
C SER A 194 6.17 -28.33 -23.87
N ALA A 195 7.16 -27.46 -23.61
CA ALA A 195 8.19 -27.15 -24.58
C ALA A 195 9.18 -28.32 -24.72
N PRO A 196 9.42 -28.85 -25.94
CA PRO A 196 10.33 -29.97 -26.12
C PRO A 196 11.77 -29.56 -25.77
N GLN A 197 12.40 -30.30 -24.85
CA GLN A 197 13.80 -30.09 -24.49
C GLN A 197 14.68 -30.27 -25.74
N ARG A 198 15.31 -29.18 -26.20
CA ARG A 198 16.32 -29.26 -27.26
C ARG A 198 17.52 -30.02 -26.69
N ASN A 199 17.70 -31.25 -27.18
CA ASN A 199 18.86 -32.07 -26.88
C ASN A 199 20.08 -31.44 -27.58
N VAL A 200 20.85 -30.62 -26.86
CA VAL A 200 22.08 -30.02 -27.37
C VAL A 200 23.19 -31.05 -27.19
N GLN A 201 23.55 -31.75 -28.27
CA GLN A 201 24.74 -32.60 -28.27
C GLN A 201 26.01 -31.72 -28.24
N PRO A 202 27.05 -32.08 -27.48
CA PRO A 202 28.31 -31.34 -27.44
C PRO A 202 29.04 -31.42 -28.79
N ARG A 203 29.48 -30.27 -29.29
CA ARG A 203 30.20 -30.16 -30.55
C ARG A 203 31.69 -30.44 -30.30
N GLU A 204 32.20 -31.56 -30.81
CA GLU A 204 33.62 -31.91 -30.76
C GLU A 204 34.47 -30.83 -31.45
N GLU A 205 35.40 -30.23 -30.68
CA GLU A 205 36.41 -29.30 -31.18
C GLU A 205 37.45 -30.06 -31.99
N ARG A 206 37.46 -29.82 -33.31
CA ARG A 206 38.43 -30.38 -34.24
C ARG A 206 39.72 -29.55 -34.15
N GLY A 207 40.74 -30.12 -33.51
CA GLY A 207 42.06 -29.51 -33.35
C GLY A 207 42.73 -29.10 -34.67
N ARG A 208 43.44 -27.97 -34.63
CA ARG A 208 44.53 -27.65 -35.56
C ARG A 208 45.76 -27.30 -34.73
N GLY A 209 46.79 -28.11 -34.90
CA GLY A 209 48.13 -27.82 -34.42
C GLY A 209 48.75 -26.63 -35.15
N GLY A 210 49.74 -26.05 -34.49
CA GLY A 210 50.64 -25.04 -35.02
C GLY A 210 51.82 -24.92 -34.06
N GLU A 211 52.90 -25.62 -34.38
CA GLU A 211 54.25 -25.46 -33.84
C GLU A 211 54.76 -24.02 -34.05
N TYR A 212 55.55 -23.47 -33.13
CA TYR A 212 56.96 -23.09 -33.35
C TYR A 212 57.62 -22.53 -32.07
N GLU A 213 58.95 -22.63 -32.06
CA GLU A 213 59.92 -22.72 -30.96
C GLU A 213 60.32 -21.41 -30.23
N ASP A 214 60.89 -21.62 -29.03
CA ASP A 214 62.02 -20.98 -28.33
C ASP A 214 62.50 -19.58 -28.75
N TRP A 215 62.65 -18.65 -27.78
CA TRP A 215 63.88 -18.37 -27.00
C TRP A 215 63.52 -17.68 -25.67
#